data_AF-A0A815S1M5-F1
#
_entry.id   AF-A0A815S1M5-F1
#
_cell.length_a   1.000
_cell.length_b   1.000
_cell.length_c   1.000
_cell.angle_alpha   90.00
_cell.angle_beta   90.00
_cell.angle_gamma   90.00
#
_symmetry.space_group_name_H-M   'P 1'
#
loop_
_entity.id
_entity.type
_entity.pdbx_description
1 polymer ?
#
loop_
_entity_poly.entity_id
_entity_poly.type
_entity_poly.pdbx_seq_one_letter_code
_entity_poly.pdbx_strand_id
1 'polypeptide(L)'
;MLLNVKRLKHEINQYLLEELNLILKWHNSQQSLIANITEFDSAYLELHTAGILDILIHKDFRIRGIALHLLHKPLAKLTHEQLYEIAKILYVDGPNECQIWTLEIYKWIYDYITNYLTKEIKTSIRPLSEMFYHHVGEQLLELLSSKNEYIRVNSRNFWCDSKRLSTSSHHRLMALFDQLYSIKTENGYLNYSTNFLLECTTHNPYYNHFIFENSLDKYSFLQFPLACNWRQHHHTYITPLFTL
;
A
#
# COMPACT_ATOMS: atom_id res chain seq x y z
N MET A 1 -32.23 -3.78 -27.49
CA MET A 1 -31.57 -4.47 -26.36
C MET A 1 -30.48 -3.64 -25.67
N LEU A 2 -29.61 -2.90 -26.39
CA LEU A 2 -28.52 -2.11 -25.77
C LEU A 2 -28.96 -0.89 -24.93
N LEU A 3 -30.17 -0.37 -25.15
CA LEU A 3 -30.74 0.77 -24.38
C LEU A 3 -31.22 0.38 -22.98
N ASN A 4 -31.66 -0.87 -22.76
CA ASN A 4 -32.11 -1.35 -21.45
C ASN A 4 -30.94 -1.65 -20.50
N VAL A 5 -29.80 -2.12 -21.03
CA VAL A 5 -28.61 -2.38 -20.21
C VAL A 5 -28.00 -1.07 -19.70
N LYS A 6 -27.98 0.00 -20.51
CA LYS A 6 -27.53 1.32 -20.05
C LYS A 6 -28.47 1.95 -19.02
N ARG A 7 -29.78 1.78 -19.14
CA ARG A 7 -30.77 2.23 -18.14
C ARG A 7 -30.67 1.47 -16.83
N LEU A 8 -30.59 0.13 -16.89
CA LEU A 8 -30.38 -0.71 -15.70
C LEU A 8 -29.04 -0.39 -15.00
N LYS A 9 -27.96 -0.15 -15.75
CA LYS A 9 -26.69 0.32 -15.17
C LYS A 9 -26.82 1.70 -14.51
N HIS A 10 -27.66 2.57 -15.06
CA HIS A 10 -27.90 3.92 -14.53
C HIS A 10 -28.80 3.91 -13.28
N GLU A 11 -29.79 3.02 -13.23
CA GLU A 11 -30.69 2.82 -12.09
C GLU A 11 -29.99 2.08 -10.95
N ILE A 12 -29.17 1.06 -11.25
CA ILE A 12 -28.31 0.39 -10.26
C ILE A 12 -27.25 1.36 -9.73
N ASN A 13 -26.65 2.18 -10.60
CA ASN A 13 -25.73 3.22 -10.16
C ASN A 13 -26.43 4.31 -9.33
N GLN A 14 -27.69 4.65 -9.60
CA GLN A 14 -28.46 5.58 -8.77
C GLN A 14 -28.83 4.97 -7.42
N TYR A 15 -29.20 3.70 -7.38
CA TYR A 15 -29.50 2.98 -6.14
C TYR A 15 -28.25 2.81 -5.26
N LEU A 16 -27.11 2.45 -5.86
CA LEU A 16 -25.81 2.43 -5.18
C LEU A 16 -25.36 3.82 -4.76
N LEU A 17 -25.62 4.86 -5.56
CA LEU A 17 -25.38 6.24 -5.14
C LEU A 17 -26.31 6.64 -4.00
N GLU A 18 -27.55 6.17 -3.96
CA GLU A 18 -28.51 6.46 -2.90
C GLU A 18 -28.14 5.72 -1.62
N GLU A 19 -27.72 4.45 -1.69
CA GLU A 19 -27.18 3.71 -0.54
C GLU A 19 -25.86 4.33 -0.06
N LEU A 20 -24.95 4.70 -0.96
CA LEU A 20 -23.71 5.40 -0.59
C LEU A 20 -23.99 6.82 -0.08
N ASN A 21 -24.99 7.54 -0.59
CA ASN A 21 -25.42 8.84 -0.09
C ASN A 21 -26.16 8.72 1.24
N LEU A 22 -26.86 7.61 1.48
CA LEU A 22 -27.43 7.26 2.78
C LEU A 22 -26.32 6.92 3.76
N ILE A 23 -25.29 6.16 3.35
CA ILE A 23 -24.08 5.86 4.13
C ILE A 23 -23.28 7.15 4.40
N LEU A 24 -23.15 8.05 3.44
CA LEU A 24 -22.50 9.37 3.57
C LEU A 24 -23.33 10.34 4.43
N LYS A 25 -24.67 10.35 4.30
CA LYS A 25 -25.57 11.10 5.20
C LYS A 25 -25.54 10.54 6.63
N TRP A 26 -25.44 9.21 6.77
CA TRP A 26 -25.18 8.52 8.03
C TRP A 26 -23.78 8.82 8.59
N HIS A 27 -22.79 9.05 7.73
CA HIS A 27 -21.43 9.40 8.13
C HIS A 27 -21.31 10.86 8.61
N ASN A 28 -22.01 11.79 7.97
CA ASN A 28 -22.10 13.18 8.43
C ASN A 28 -22.84 13.30 9.77
N SER A 29 -23.69 12.34 10.12
CA SER A 29 -24.37 12.29 11.41
C SER A 29 -23.62 11.50 12.48
N GLN A 30 -22.56 10.74 12.15
CA GLN A 30 -21.85 9.90 13.12
C GLN A 30 -20.33 9.81 12.93
N GLN A 31 -19.61 10.67 13.66
CA GLN A 31 -18.32 10.32 14.29
C GLN A 31 -18.46 9.13 15.27
N SER A 32 -19.69 8.68 15.58
CA SER A 32 -20.01 7.66 16.58
C SER A 32 -20.16 6.22 16.07
N LEU A 33 -20.27 5.95 14.76
CA LEU A 33 -20.50 4.60 14.21
C LEU A 33 -19.26 3.87 13.72
N ILE A 34 -18.12 4.56 13.63
CA ILE A 34 -16.80 3.92 13.44
C ILE A 34 -16.56 2.86 14.55
N ALA A 35 -17.24 2.98 15.69
CA ALA A 35 -17.20 2.05 16.81
C ALA A 35 -17.99 0.73 16.62
N ASN A 36 -19.06 0.66 15.79
CA ASN A 36 -19.97 -0.52 15.80
C ASN A 36 -19.78 -1.52 14.64
N ILE A 37 -18.89 -1.27 13.68
CA ILE A 37 -18.66 -2.20 12.55
C ILE A 37 -18.01 -3.51 13.02
N THR A 38 -17.44 -3.57 14.23
CA THR A 38 -16.87 -4.78 14.81
C THR A 38 -17.93 -5.86 15.12
N GLU A 39 -19.20 -5.48 15.33
CA GLU A 39 -20.25 -6.40 15.81
C GLU A 39 -21.04 -7.11 14.70
N PHE A 40 -20.94 -6.66 13.44
CA PHE A 40 -21.69 -7.29 12.35
C PHE A 40 -20.88 -8.42 11.71
N ASP A 41 -21.18 -9.66 12.07
CA ASP A 41 -20.72 -10.85 11.33
C ASP A 41 -21.31 -10.92 9.91
N SER A 42 -22.39 -10.16 9.62
CA SER A 42 -23.02 -10.04 8.30
C SER A 42 -22.48 -8.90 7.42
N ALA A 43 -21.59 -8.03 7.94
CA ALA A 43 -21.20 -6.80 7.25
C ALA A 43 -20.59 -7.04 5.87
N TYR A 44 -19.74 -8.06 5.71
CA TYR A 44 -19.16 -8.35 4.40
C TYR A 44 -20.19 -8.91 3.41
N LEU A 45 -21.12 -9.75 3.87
CA LEU A 45 -22.16 -10.29 2.98
C LEU A 45 -23.04 -9.16 2.44
N GLU A 46 -23.42 -8.21 3.29
CA GLU A 46 -24.17 -7.02 2.90
C GLU A 46 -23.37 -6.16 1.90
N LEU A 47 -22.09 -5.88 2.18
CA LEU A 47 -21.22 -5.12 1.28
C LEU A 47 -21.00 -5.84 -0.06
N HIS A 48 -20.85 -7.17 -0.04
CA HIS A 48 -20.72 -7.99 -1.23
C HIS A 48 -22.00 -7.96 -2.07
N THR A 49 -23.18 -8.11 -1.44
CA THR A 49 -24.47 -7.97 -2.13
C THR A 49 -24.72 -6.56 -2.66
N ALA A 50 -24.18 -5.54 -2.00
CA ALA A 50 -24.18 -4.15 -2.46
C ALA A 50 -23.12 -3.86 -3.54
N GLY A 51 -22.45 -4.87 -4.10
CA GLY A 51 -21.54 -4.68 -5.23
C GLY A 51 -20.25 -3.93 -4.88
N ILE A 52 -19.73 -4.08 -3.66
CA ILE A 52 -18.48 -3.40 -3.25
C ILE A 52 -17.30 -3.67 -4.20
N LEU A 53 -17.23 -4.86 -4.80
CA LEU A 53 -16.18 -5.22 -5.75
C LEU A 53 -16.19 -4.31 -6.99
N ASP A 54 -17.38 -3.93 -7.48
CA ASP A 54 -17.52 -3.00 -8.60
C ASP A 54 -17.13 -1.57 -8.19
N ILE A 55 -17.45 -1.18 -6.95
CA ILE A 55 -17.08 0.13 -6.39
C ILE A 55 -15.56 0.25 -6.24
N LEU A 56 -14.87 -0.83 -5.87
CA LEU A 56 -13.41 -0.86 -5.72
C LEU A 56 -12.66 -0.65 -7.04
N ILE A 57 -13.30 -0.92 -8.18
CA ILE A 57 -12.75 -0.71 -9.54
C ILE A 57 -13.25 0.61 -10.15
N HIS A 58 -14.19 1.29 -9.48
CA HIS A 58 -14.83 2.49 -10.01
C HIS A 58 -13.84 3.67 -10.13
N LYS A 59 -14.04 4.50 -11.17
CA LYS A 59 -13.17 5.67 -11.45
C LYS A 59 -13.42 6.86 -10.51
N ASP A 60 -14.53 6.85 -9.77
CA ASP A 60 -14.76 7.87 -8.73
C ASP A 60 -13.96 7.53 -7.48
N PHE A 61 -12.81 8.20 -7.36
CA PHE A 61 -11.87 8.00 -6.27
C PHE A 61 -12.42 8.36 -4.89
N ARG A 62 -13.44 9.23 -4.78
CA ARG A 62 -14.01 9.57 -3.47
C ARG A 62 -14.79 8.38 -2.91
N ILE A 63 -15.64 7.82 -3.76
CA ILE A 63 -16.45 6.64 -3.41
C ILE A 63 -15.53 5.44 -3.15
N ARG A 64 -14.54 5.24 -4.02
CA ARG A 64 -13.54 4.19 -3.87
C ARG A 64 -12.74 4.30 -2.56
N GLY A 65 -12.30 5.50 -2.18
CA GLY A 65 -11.56 5.73 -0.94
C GLY A 65 -12.37 5.35 0.30
N ILE A 66 -13.66 5.69 0.32
CA ILE A 66 -14.58 5.31 1.40
C ILE A 66 -14.79 3.80 1.43
N ALA A 67 -15.02 3.18 0.27
CA ALA A 67 -15.19 1.73 0.17
C ALA A 67 -13.94 0.98 0.68
N LEU A 68 -12.74 1.43 0.32
CA LEU A 68 -11.49 0.86 0.82
C LEU A 68 -11.36 1.00 2.34
N HIS A 69 -11.67 2.17 2.89
CA HIS A 69 -11.65 2.39 4.33
C HIS A 69 -12.64 1.50 5.09
N LEU A 70 -13.85 1.33 4.54
CA LEU A 70 -14.86 0.43 5.10
C LEU A 70 -14.44 -1.03 5.02
N LEU A 71 -13.82 -1.44 3.90
CA LEU A 71 -13.36 -2.81 3.67
C LEU A 71 -12.25 -3.22 4.63
N HIS A 72 -11.39 -2.29 5.05
CA HIS A 72 -10.25 -2.58 5.93
C HIS A 72 -10.66 -3.23 7.27
N LYS A 73 -11.82 -2.87 7.83
CA LYS A 73 -12.29 -3.39 9.13
C LYS A 73 -12.73 -4.86 9.12
N PRO A 74 -13.60 -5.31 8.20
CA PRO A 74 -14.04 -6.70 8.17
C PRO A 74 -13.00 -7.68 7.63
N LEU A 75 -11.81 -7.26 7.17
CA LEU A 75 -10.79 -8.14 6.58
C LEU A 75 -10.51 -9.39 7.43
N ALA A 76 -10.48 -9.24 8.77
CA ALA A 76 -10.23 -10.34 9.70
C ALA A 76 -11.30 -11.44 9.72
N LYS A 77 -12.51 -11.14 9.24
CA LYS A 77 -13.65 -12.07 9.21
C LYS A 77 -13.82 -12.75 7.85
N LEU A 78 -13.04 -12.36 6.84
CA LEU A 78 -13.18 -12.87 5.47
C LEU A 78 -12.53 -14.23 5.28
N THR A 79 -13.07 -15.03 4.36
CA THR A 79 -12.45 -16.29 3.97
C THR A 79 -11.20 -16.06 3.12
N HIS A 80 -10.31 -17.06 3.07
CA HIS A 80 -9.08 -16.98 2.27
C HIS A 80 -9.36 -16.72 0.78
N GLU A 81 -10.42 -17.31 0.23
CA GLU A 81 -10.85 -17.13 -1.15
C GLU A 81 -11.37 -15.70 -1.40
N GLN A 82 -12.20 -15.16 -0.50
CA GLN A 82 -12.70 -13.78 -0.59
C GLN A 82 -11.56 -12.76 -0.55
N LEU A 83 -10.57 -12.97 0.31
CA LEU A 83 -9.39 -12.10 0.39
C LEU A 83 -8.59 -12.14 -0.92
N TYR A 84 -8.48 -13.31 -1.57
CA TYR A 84 -7.80 -13.41 -2.85
C TYR A 84 -8.56 -12.71 -3.98
N GLU A 85 -9.89 -12.81 -4.02
CA GLU A 85 -10.72 -12.08 -4.97
C GLU A 85 -10.55 -10.57 -4.83
N ILE A 86 -10.58 -10.06 -3.60
CA ILE A 86 -10.33 -8.65 -3.29
C ILE A 86 -8.92 -8.25 -3.77
N ALA A 87 -7.88 -9.02 -3.43
CA ALA A 87 -6.51 -8.67 -3.78
C ALA A 87 -6.27 -8.58 -5.29
N LYS A 88 -7.01 -9.36 -6.09
CA LYS A 88 -6.94 -9.33 -7.56
C LYS A 88 -7.55 -8.09 -8.19
N ILE A 89 -8.59 -7.52 -7.57
CA ILE A 89 -9.28 -6.33 -8.09
C ILE A 89 -8.69 -5.03 -7.58
N LEU A 90 -7.99 -5.07 -6.45
CA LEU A 90 -7.29 -3.91 -5.90
C LEU A 90 -6.20 -3.46 -6.88
N TYR A 91 -6.09 -2.14 -7.01
CA TYR A 91 -5.06 -1.51 -7.84
C TYR A 91 -4.68 -0.17 -7.22
N VAL A 92 -3.39 0.14 -7.20
CA VAL A 92 -2.89 1.37 -6.57
C VAL A 92 -3.02 2.51 -7.58
N ASP A 93 -4.12 3.25 -7.51
CA ASP A 93 -4.37 4.41 -8.36
C ASP A 93 -5.20 5.47 -7.65
N GLY A 94 -5.12 6.70 -8.15
CA GLY A 94 -5.93 7.82 -7.71
C GLY A 94 -5.24 8.72 -6.67
N PRO A 95 -6.02 9.51 -5.92
CA PRO A 95 -5.51 10.43 -4.91
C PRO A 95 -4.89 9.69 -3.73
N ASN A 96 -4.16 10.44 -2.90
CA ASN A 96 -3.39 9.90 -1.77
C ASN A 96 -4.21 8.95 -0.88
N GLU A 97 -5.45 9.29 -0.53
CA GLU A 97 -6.29 8.45 0.34
C GLU A 97 -6.54 7.04 -0.22
N CYS A 98 -6.83 6.91 -1.51
CA CYS A 98 -7.04 5.61 -2.15
C CYS A 98 -5.77 4.76 -2.12
N GLN A 99 -4.63 5.39 -2.42
CA GLN A 99 -3.32 4.72 -2.40
C GLN A 99 -2.96 4.26 -0.99
N ILE A 100 -3.24 5.10 0.02
CA ILE A 100 -2.99 4.79 1.43
C ILE A 100 -3.80 3.58 1.87
N TRP A 101 -5.12 3.60 1.67
CA TRP A 101 -5.96 2.47 2.10
C TRP A 101 -5.67 1.19 1.33
N THR A 102 -5.34 1.29 0.04
CA THR A 102 -4.93 0.12 -0.76
C THR A 102 -3.62 -0.48 -0.22
N LEU A 103 -2.64 0.36 0.14
CA LEU A 103 -1.42 -0.09 0.79
C LEU A 103 -1.72 -0.77 2.13
N GLU A 104 -2.52 -0.16 3.01
CA GLU A 104 -2.85 -0.74 4.32
C GLU A 104 -3.56 -2.10 4.19
N ILE A 105 -4.49 -2.23 3.24
CA ILE A 105 -5.15 -3.51 2.95
C ILE A 105 -4.13 -4.55 2.46
N TYR A 106 -3.25 -4.21 1.52
CA TYR A 106 -2.24 -5.16 1.04
C TYR A 106 -1.26 -5.59 2.13
N LYS A 107 -0.81 -4.66 3.00
CA LYS A 107 0.03 -4.99 4.15
C LYS A 107 -0.65 -6.00 5.07
N TRP A 108 -1.92 -5.75 5.39
CA TRP A 108 -2.70 -6.64 6.25
C TRP A 108 -2.87 -8.03 5.61
N ILE A 109 -3.22 -8.07 4.32
CA ILE A 109 -3.41 -9.32 3.58
C ILE A 109 -2.09 -10.11 3.52
N TYR A 110 -0.96 -9.45 3.27
CA TYR A 110 0.35 -10.11 3.22
C TYR A 110 0.71 -10.79 4.55
N ASP A 111 0.50 -10.10 5.66
CA ASP A 111 0.71 -10.68 7.00
C ASP A 111 -0.23 -11.86 7.26
N TYR A 112 -1.49 -11.74 6.86
CA TYR A 112 -2.48 -12.82 6.97
C TYR A 112 -2.02 -14.07 6.21
N ILE A 113 -1.66 -13.94 4.92
CA ILE A 113 -1.24 -15.07 4.08
C ILE A 113 0.05 -15.69 4.59
N THR A 114 1.02 -14.88 5.02
CA THR A 114 2.30 -15.38 5.54
C THR A 114 2.08 -16.25 6.79
N ASN A 115 1.21 -15.80 7.69
CA ASN A 115 0.82 -16.59 8.87
C ASN A 115 -0.01 -17.83 8.50
N TYR A 116 -0.86 -17.73 7.49
CA TYR A 116 -1.67 -18.83 6.98
C TYR A 116 -0.79 -19.94 6.37
N LEU A 117 0.15 -19.60 5.49
CA LEU A 117 1.11 -20.52 4.88
C LEU A 117 1.98 -21.21 5.92
N THR A 118 2.45 -20.47 6.94
CA THR A 118 3.24 -21.05 8.04
C THR A 118 2.48 -22.15 8.80
N LYS A 119 1.15 -22.05 8.87
CA LYS A 119 0.28 -23.08 9.47
C LYS A 119 -0.01 -24.23 8.50
N GLU A 120 -0.28 -23.91 7.23
CA GLU A 120 -0.66 -24.88 6.19
C GLU A 120 0.48 -25.73 5.61
N ILE A 121 1.75 -25.33 5.76
CA ILE A 121 2.90 -26.19 5.36
C ILE A 121 2.82 -27.59 6.03
N LYS A 122 2.06 -27.73 7.12
CA LYS A 122 1.77 -28.99 7.81
C LYS A 122 0.67 -29.84 7.16
N THR A 123 -0.11 -29.32 6.23
CA THR A 123 -1.36 -29.91 5.71
C THR A 123 -1.58 -29.61 4.21
N SER A 124 -0.68 -30.10 3.35
CA SER A 124 -0.84 -30.34 1.89
C SER A 124 -1.87 -29.55 1.04
N ILE A 125 -2.01 -28.24 1.19
CA ILE A 125 -2.75 -27.36 0.26
C ILE A 125 -1.74 -26.34 -0.25
N ARG A 126 -1.56 -26.21 -1.59
CA ARG A 126 -0.41 -25.46 -2.14
C ARG A 126 -0.69 -24.44 -3.25
N PRO A 127 -1.44 -24.71 -4.34
CA PRO A 127 -1.33 -23.84 -5.51
C PRO A 127 -2.05 -22.49 -5.35
N LEU A 128 -3.23 -22.44 -4.74
CA LEU A 128 -3.98 -21.18 -4.59
C LEU A 128 -3.29 -20.23 -3.60
N SER A 129 -2.91 -20.73 -2.43
CA SER A 129 -2.23 -19.95 -1.38
C SER A 129 -0.88 -19.40 -1.87
N GLU A 130 -0.14 -20.17 -2.69
CA GLU A 130 1.11 -19.74 -3.30
C GLU A 130 0.88 -18.65 -4.37
N MET A 131 -0.09 -18.83 -5.27
CA MET A 131 -0.47 -17.77 -6.23
C MET A 131 -0.92 -16.49 -5.52
N PHE A 132 -1.69 -16.61 -4.43
CA PHE A 132 -2.15 -15.48 -3.66
C PHE A 132 -0.98 -14.74 -3.00
N TYR A 133 -0.06 -15.48 -2.37
CA TYR A 133 1.15 -14.92 -1.77
C TYR A 133 2.00 -14.16 -2.80
N HIS A 134 2.27 -14.77 -3.96
CA HIS A 134 3.06 -14.11 -5.01
C HIS A 134 2.36 -12.87 -5.56
N HIS A 135 1.05 -12.93 -5.83
CA HIS A 135 0.30 -11.77 -6.32
C HIS A 135 0.39 -10.58 -5.36
N VAL A 136 0.13 -10.80 -4.07
CA VAL A 136 0.19 -9.72 -3.07
C VAL A 136 1.62 -9.21 -2.87
N GLY A 137 2.60 -10.11 -2.86
CA GLY A 137 4.02 -9.75 -2.78
C GLY A 137 4.44 -8.85 -3.94
N GLU A 138 4.07 -9.19 -5.18
CA GLU A 138 4.35 -8.36 -6.35
C GLU A 138 3.68 -6.98 -6.27
N GLN A 139 2.43 -6.90 -5.83
CA GLN A 139 1.74 -5.62 -5.66
C GLN A 139 2.44 -4.73 -4.62
N LEU A 140 2.90 -5.30 -3.51
CA LEU A 140 3.65 -4.57 -2.50
C LEU A 140 5.05 -4.15 -2.97
N LEU A 141 5.69 -4.94 -3.83
CA LEU A 141 6.98 -4.59 -4.45
C LEU A 141 6.82 -3.43 -5.44
N GLU A 142 5.74 -3.41 -6.23
CA GLU A 142 5.46 -2.32 -7.16
C GLU A 142 5.34 -0.97 -6.44
N LEU A 143 4.77 -0.99 -5.22
CA LEU A 143 4.63 0.18 -4.36
C LEU A 143 5.96 0.79 -3.88
N LEU A 144 7.05 0.02 -3.85
CA LEU A 144 8.39 0.55 -3.55
C LEU A 144 8.86 1.56 -4.59
N SER A 145 8.35 1.45 -5.83
CA SER A 145 8.65 2.35 -6.94
C SER A 145 7.54 3.38 -7.20
N SER A 146 6.58 3.53 -6.28
CA SER A 146 5.49 4.50 -6.41
C SER A 146 6.01 5.92 -6.62
N LYS A 147 5.27 6.79 -7.35
CA LYS A 147 5.62 8.22 -7.47
C LYS A 147 5.35 9.00 -6.18
N ASN A 148 4.46 8.49 -5.34
CA ASN A 148 4.11 9.11 -4.07
C ASN A 148 5.14 8.75 -3.00
N GLU A 149 5.78 9.76 -2.42
CA GLU A 149 6.80 9.57 -1.37
C GLU A 149 6.25 8.88 -0.13
N TYR A 150 5.05 9.28 0.32
CA TYR A 150 4.42 8.69 1.50
C TYR A 150 4.21 7.18 1.32
N ILE A 151 3.75 6.77 0.13
CA ILE A 151 3.53 5.36 -0.19
C ILE A 151 4.85 4.61 -0.24
N ARG A 152 5.86 5.12 -0.96
CA ARG A 152 7.19 4.49 -1.03
C ARG A 152 7.80 4.27 0.35
N VAL A 153 7.78 5.30 1.20
CA VAL A 153 8.38 5.25 2.55
C VAL A 153 7.64 4.24 3.42
N ASN A 154 6.30 4.26 3.41
CA ASN A 154 5.51 3.32 4.21
C ASN A 154 5.62 1.87 3.72
N SER A 155 5.72 1.64 2.40
CA SER A 155 6.02 0.32 1.85
C SER A 155 7.41 -0.14 2.25
N ARG A 156 8.42 0.75 2.20
CA ARG A 156 9.78 0.42 2.67
C ARG A 156 9.77 0.02 4.14
N ASN A 157 9.17 0.83 5.01
CA ASN A 157 9.11 0.57 6.44
C ASN A 157 8.42 -0.76 6.77
N PHE A 158 7.40 -1.14 5.99
CA PHE A 158 6.73 -2.43 6.13
C PHE A 158 7.68 -3.61 5.86
N TRP A 159 8.48 -3.53 4.80
CA TRP A 159 9.46 -4.58 4.48
C TRP A 159 10.64 -4.60 5.46
N CYS A 160 11.03 -3.47 6.03
CA CYS A 160 12.13 -3.38 7.00
C CYS A 160 11.82 -3.99 8.38
N ASP A 161 10.55 -4.29 8.67
CA ASP A 161 10.14 -4.91 9.93
C ASP A 161 10.89 -6.23 10.16
N SER A 162 11.40 -6.43 11.38
CA SER A 162 12.20 -7.59 11.76
C SER A 162 11.45 -8.92 11.62
N LYS A 163 10.11 -8.87 11.59
CA LYS A 163 9.26 -10.04 11.34
C LYS A 163 9.34 -10.56 9.90
N ARG A 164 9.60 -9.68 8.94
CA ARG A 164 9.59 -9.99 7.49
C ARG A 164 11.02 -10.04 6.94
N LEU A 165 11.87 -9.12 7.38
CA LEU A 165 13.26 -9.03 6.91
C LEU A 165 14.22 -9.09 8.10
N SER A 166 15.12 -10.07 8.07
CA SER A 166 16.11 -10.26 9.14
C SER A 166 16.97 -9.01 9.35
N THR A 167 17.39 -8.76 10.59
CA THR A 167 18.37 -7.71 10.93
C THR A 167 19.80 -8.15 10.63
N SER A 168 20.06 -9.44 10.48
CA SER A 168 21.35 -9.96 10.06
C SER A 168 21.60 -9.66 8.58
N SER A 169 22.72 -9.00 8.27
CA SER A 169 23.06 -8.57 6.90
C SER A 169 23.10 -9.74 5.91
N HIS A 170 23.58 -10.90 6.34
CA HIS A 170 23.63 -12.09 5.48
C HIS A 170 22.23 -12.65 5.18
N HIS A 171 21.41 -12.86 6.22
CA HIS A 171 20.05 -13.36 6.03
C HIS A 171 19.17 -12.36 5.28
N ARG A 172 19.37 -11.07 5.50
CA ARG A 172 18.71 -10.00 4.75
C ARG A 172 19.07 -10.09 3.27
N LEU A 173 20.35 -10.23 2.93
CA LEU A 173 20.79 -10.38 1.55
C LEU A 173 20.13 -11.58 0.86
N MET A 174 20.07 -12.73 1.53
CA MET A 174 19.41 -13.91 0.96
C MET A 174 17.90 -13.68 0.77
N ALA A 175 17.23 -13.08 1.75
CA ALA A 175 15.81 -12.75 1.65
C ALA A 175 15.50 -11.75 0.50
N LEU A 176 16.41 -10.82 0.19
CA LEU A 176 16.25 -9.92 -0.97
C LEU A 176 16.17 -10.70 -2.28
N PHE A 177 17.01 -11.71 -2.46
CA PHE A 177 17.00 -12.56 -3.65
C PHE A 177 15.81 -13.51 -3.70
N ASP A 178 15.49 -14.15 -2.57
CA ASP A 178 14.50 -15.22 -2.53
C ASP A 178 13.05 -14.70 -2.52
N GLN A 179 12.79 -13.53 -1.91
CA GLN A 179 11.43 -13.06 -1.61
C GLN A 179 11.08 -11.74 -2.28
N LEU A 180 12.06 -10.86 -2.52
CA LEU A 180 11.82 -9.48 -2.94
C LEU A 180 12.18 -9.23 -4.41
N TYR A 181 12.67 -10.24 -5.12
CA TYR A 181 12.89 -10.16 -6.56
C TYR A 181 11.60 -10.45 -7.35
N SER A 182 11.21 -9.52 -8.22
CA SER A 182 10.17 -9.74 -9.23
C SER A 182 10.55 -9.02 -10.52
N ILE A 183 10.38 -9.72 -11.65
CA ILE A 183 10.63 -9.22 -13.01
C ILE A 183 9.85 -7.91 -13.28
N LYS A 184 8.65 -7.76 -12.71
CA LYS A 184 7.83 -6.55 -12.88
C LYS A 184 8.48 -5.31 -12.28
N THR A 185 9.30 -5.48 -11.25
CA THR A 185 9.93 -4.39 -10.48
C THR A 185 11.44 -4.35 -10.65
N GLU A 186 11.98 -5.07 -11.64
CA GLU A 186 13.41 -5.25 -11.88
C GLU A 186 14.15 -3.91 -12.00
N ASN A 187 13.56 -2.93 -12.69
CA ASN A 187 14.11 -1.58 -12.82
C ASN A 187 14.38 -0.88 -11.46
N GLY A 188 13.56 -1.18 -10.45
CA GLY A 188 13.71 -0.66 -9.09
C GLY A 188 14.50 -1.57 -8.15
N TYR A 189 14.79 -2.82 -8.54
CA TYR A 189 15.31 -3.87 -7.66
C TYR A 189 16.60 -3.47 -6.96
N LEU A 190 17.60 -3.00 -7.72
CA LEU A 190 18.87 -2.59 -7.14
C LEU A 190 18.72 -1.38 -6.22
N ASN A 191 17.81 -0.46 -6.53
CA ASN A 191 17.57 0.72 -5.70
C ASN A 191 16.99 0.32 -4.33
N TYR A 192 15.89 -0.43 -4.28
CA TYR A 192 15.34 -0.82 -2.97
C TYR A 192 16.23 -1.82 -2.24
N SER A 193 16.87 -2.76 -2.94
CA SER A 193 17.75 -3.77 -2.33
C SER A 193 18.96 -3.13 -1.63
N THR A 194 19.64 -2.19 -2.30
CA THR A 194 20.75 -1.46 -1.70
C THR A 194 20.28 -0.61 -0.51
N ASN A 195 19.13 0.04 -0.62
CA ASN A 195 18.54 0.81 0.48
C ASN A 195 18.18 -0.06 1.70
N PHE A 196 17.72 -1.30 1.51
CA PHE A 196 17.45 -2.23 2.60
C PHE A 196 18.72 -2.75 3.27
N LEU A 197 19.79 -2.98 2.50
CA LEU A 197 21.09 -3.39 3.05
C LEU A 197 21.76 -2.25 3.81
N LEU A 198 21.74 -1.03 3.26
CA LEU A 198 22.33 0.14 3.90
C LEU A 198 21.58 0.54 5.18
N GLU A 199 20.26 0.32 5.23
CA GLU A 199 19.50 0.53 6.46
C GLU A 199 20.00 -0.34 7.63
N CYS A 200 20.51 -1.56 7.40
CA CYS A 200 21.09 -2.36 8.49
C CYS A 200 22.18 -1.60 9.28
N THR A 201 22.88 -0.68 8.61
CA THR A 201 23.95 0.09 9.24
C THR A 201 23.42 1.01 10.34
N THR A 202 22.15 1.45 10.28
CA THR A 202 21.55 2.32 11.30
C THR A 202 21.36 1.62 12.64
N HIS A 203 21.32 0.28 12.66
CA HIS A 203 21.24 -0.51 13.88
C HIS A 203 22.60 -0.73 14.55
N ASN A 204 23.70 -0.37 13.87
CA ASN A 204 25.04 -0.48 14.44
C ASN A 204 25.21 0.59 15.54
N PRO A 205 25.69 0.24 16.76
CA PRO A 205 25.98 1.22 17.81
C PRO A 205 26.96 2.32 17.36
N TYR A 206 27.81 2.02 16.36
CA TYR A 206 28.78 2.96 15.81
C TYR A 206 28.23 3.85 14.69
N TYR A 207 26.95 3.76 14.33
CA TYR A 207 26.38 4.50 13.19
C TYR A 207 26.53 6.02 13.32
N ASN A 208 26.33 6.55 14.54
CA ASN A 208 26.47 7.98 14.82
C ASN A 208 27.90 8.38 15.22
N HIS A 209 28.85 7.43 15.24
CA HIS A 209 30.24 7.74 15.59
C HIS A 209 30.97 8.29 14.38
N PHE A 210 31.84 9.27 14.61
CA PHE A 210 32.76 9.71 13.59
C PHE A 210 33.71 8.56 13.24
N ILE A 211 33.92 8.34 11.94
CA ILE A 211 34.86 7.32 11.44
C ILE A 211 36.30 7.68 11.83
N PHE A 212 36.60 8.96 11.97
CA PHE A 212 37.91 9.47 12.31
C PHE A 212 37.89 10.16 13.68
N GLU A 213 38.87 9.84 14.52
CA GLU A 213 39.02 10.40 15.86
C GLU A 213 39.46 11.86 15.83
N ASN A 214 40.36 12.21 14.90
CA ASN A 214 40.93 13.55 14.78
C ASN A 214 40.40 14.24 13.52
N SER A 215 39.86 15.45 13.67
CA SER A 215 39.68 16.36 12.54
C SER A 215 41.05 16.78 11.99
N LEU A 216 41.14 17.03 10.69
CA LEU A 216 42.31 17.71 10.11
C LEU A 216 42.43 19.08 10.81
N ASP A 217 43.44 19.25 11.67
CA ASP A 217 43.56 20.41 12.55
C ASP A 217 43.50 21.77 11.83
N LYS A 218 42.94 22.76 12.53
CA LYS A 218 42.89 24.22 12.26
C LYS A 218 41.75 24.78 11.38
N TYR A 219 40.65 24.07 11.16
CA TYR A 219 39.53 24.63 10.40
C TYR A 219 38.20 24.57 11.16
N SER A 220 37.51 25.71 11.24
CA SER A 220 36.11 25.79 11.64
C SER A 220 35.25 25.37 10.46
N PHE A 221 34.57 24.23 10.54
CA PHE A 221 33.60 23.82 9.53
C PHE A 221 32.29 24.58 9.72
N LEU A 222 31.76 25.14 8.63
CA LEU A 222 30.43 25.71 8.59
C LEU A 222 29.47 24.69 7.98
N GLN A 223 28.29 24.54 8.58
CA GLN A 223 27.23 23.75 8.00
C GLN A 223 26.79 24.41 6.68
N PHE A 224 26.98 23.72 5.56
CA PHE A 224 26.52 24.18 4.26
C PHE A 224 25.17 23.52 3.95
N PRO A 225 24.03 24.21 4.16
CA PRO A 225 22.73 23.65 3.80
C PRO A 225 22.64 23.58 2.27
N LEU A 226 22.54 22.36 1.73
CA LEU A 226 22.23 22.17 0.32
C LEU A 226 20.79 22.60 0.07
N ALA A 227 20.59 23.67 -0.69
CA ALA A 227 19.26 24.05 -1.17
C ALA A 227 18.83 23.06 -2.27
N CYS A 228 17.87 22.17 -1.95
CA CYS A 228 17.27 21.24 -2.92
C CYS A 228 16.40 21.93 -3.99
N ASN A 229 16.31 23.27 -3.93
CA ASN A 229 15.43 24.13 -4.72
C ASN A 229 15.84 24.21 -6.21
N TRP A 230 17.01 23.69 -6.60
CA TRP A 230 17.48 23.73 -7.99
C TRP A 230 16.51 23.05 -8.97
N ARG A 231 15.82 21.97 -8.53
CA ARG A 231 14.78 21.31 -9.33
C ARG A 231 13.49 22.14 -9.46
N GLN A 232 13.11 22.88 -8.42
CA GLN A 232 11.96 23.80 -8.46
C GLN A 232 12.25 25.04 -9.31
N HIS A 233 13.49 25.55 -9.28
CA HIS A 233 13.92 26.65 -10.14
C HIS A 233 13.79 26.31 -11.63
N HIS A 234 14.18 25.11 -12.07
CA HIS A 234 14.01 24.72 -13.48
C HIS A 234 12.53 24.69 -13.92
N HIS A 235 11.61 24.21 -13.07
CA HIS A 235 10.18 24.17 -13.39
C HIS A 235 9.52 25.56 -13.42
N THR A 236 9.99 26.49 -12.57
CA THR A 236 9.37 27.81 -12.42
C THR A 236 9.85 28.80 -13.48
N TYR A 237 11.10 28.70 -13.93
CA TYR A 237 11.71 29.64 -14.87
C TYR A 237 11.65 29.21 -16.35
N ILE A 238 11.34 27.92 -16.65
CA ILE A 238 11.20 27.42 -18.04
C ILE A 238 9.77 27.56 -18.57
N THR A 239 8.79 27.88 -17.71
CA THR A 239 7.47 28.27 -18.20
C THR A 239 7.60 29.70 -18.75
N PRO A 240 7.45 29.95 -20.06
CA PRO A 240 7.39 31.32 -20.54
C PRO A 240 6.20 31.98 -19.87
N LEU A 241 6.46 33.07 -19.14
CA LEU A 241 5.44 33.95 -18.58
C LEU A 241 4.71 34.62 -19.75
N PHE A 242 3.76 33.92 -20.37
CA PHE A 242 2.72 34.58 -21.12
C PHE A 242 1.77 35.18 -20.10
N THR A 243 2.03 36.42 -19.73
CA THR A 243 1.01 37.30 -19.14
C THR A 243 -0.09 37.50 -20.19
N LEU A 244 -1.25 36.88 -19.95
CA LEU A 244 -2.54 37.32 -20.47
C LEU A 244 -3.48 37.51 -19.29
#